data_AF-A0A2K8VCP6-F1
#
_entry.id   AF-A0A2K8VCP6-F1
#
_cell.length_a   1.000
_cell.length_b   1.000
_cell.length_c   1.000
_cell.angle_alpha   90.00
_cell.angle_beta   90.00
_cell.angle_gamma   90.00
#
_symmetry.space_group_name_H-M   'P 1'
#
loop_
_entity.id
_entity.type
_entity.pdbx_description
1 polymer ?
#
loop_
_entity_poly.entity_id
_entity_poly.type
_entity_poly.pdbx_seq_one_letter_code
_entity_poly.pdbx_strand_id
1 'polypeptide(L)'
;MYGVYSKQYKDKVKERNKVLLDHFEKNGDDKAKEIYMSYKKELKEISNKRKAEAIAFSFRGRNSFHFWIFVFGLVTAIFYFSCKSLHDEFSRGSTFKHQFVSLTGIGVSFFWFIHLIFFTQNDFNKHTYFYAIFGCAVLLTVFTFYLVKHFTYKDQAINNLTNLLVRTKEDHYEKVAVKAYYAEKNDKPIISLDTTKQNIKDFDKDVEETIKDL
;
A
#
# COMPACT_ATOMS: atom_id res chain seq x y z
N MET A 1 2.86 14.69 -29.38
CA MET A 1 3.97 14.41 -30.32
C MET A 1 4.26 12.92 -30.53
N TYR A 2 4.01 12.03 -29.55
CA TYR A 2 4.30 10.58 -29.57
C TYR A 2 3.66 9.72 -30.69
N GLY A 3 2.92 10.33 -31.63
CA GLY A 3 2.20 9.63 -32.69
C GLY A 3 2.77 9.84 -34.10
N VAL A 4 3.62 10.85 -34.31
CA VAL A 4 4.03 11.29 -35.65
C VAL A 4 4.92 10.24 -36.32
N TYR A 5 6.01 9.81 -35.67
CA TYR A 5 6.92 8.82 -36.23
C TYR A 5 6.34 7.39 -36.21
N SER A 6 5.41 7.11 -35.30
CA SER A 6 4.67 5.84 -35.29
C SER A 6 3.76 5.72 -36.52
N LYS A 7 3.04 6.80 -36.85
CA LYS A 7 2.23 6.91 -38.08
C LYS A 7 3.11 6.87 -39.32
N GLN A 8 4.18 7.68 -39.37
CA GLN A 8 5.12 7.72 -40.49
C GLN A 8 5.76 6.35 -40.78
N TYR A 9 6.10 5.57 -39.75
CA TYR A 9 6.61 4.21 -39.92
C TYR A 9 5.56 3.27 -40.54
N LYS A 10 4.31 3.30 -40.04
CA LYS A 10 3.22 2.48 -40.58
C LYS A 10 2.93 2.83 -42.05
N ASP A 11 2.89 4.11 -42.35
CA ASP A 11 2.63 4.61 -43.71
C ASP A 11 3.75 4.20 -44.67
N LYS A 12 5.03 4.36 -44.28
CA LYS A 12 6.20 3.90 -45.06
C LYS A 12 6.24 2.38 -45.27
N VAL A 13 5.82 1.58 -44.29
CA VAL A 13 5.73 0.11 -44.47
C VAL A 13 4.64 -0.25 -45.48
N LYS A 14 3.50 0.43 -45.43
CA LYS A 14 2.40 0.23 -46.39
C LYS A 14 2.81 0.64 -47.80
N GLU A 15 3.50 1.78 -47.93
CA GLU A 15 4.07 2.28 -49.19
C GLU A 15 5.09 1.28 -49.77
N ARG A 16 6.07 0.84 -48.96
CA ARG A 16 7.05 -0.18 -49.36
C ARG A 16 6.36 -1.44 -49.90
N ASN A 17 5.38 -1.98 -49.17
CA ASN A 17 4.71 -3.20 -49.58
C ASN A 17 3.97 -3.03 -50.90
N LYS A 18 3.34 -1.86 -51.13
CA LYS A 18 2.66 -1.54 -52.40
C LYS A 18 3.65 -1.43 -53.56
N VAL A 19 4.75 -0.68 -53.38
CA VAL A 19 5.78 -0.50 -54.42
C VAL A 19 6.48 -1.82 -54.75
N LEU A 20 6.73 -2.66 -53.75
CA LEU A 20 7.29 -3.99 -53.98
C LEU A 20 6.35 -4.88 -54.78
N LEU A 21 5.06 -4.95 -54.41
CA LEU A 21 4.04 -5.71 -55.15
C LEU A 21 3.97 -5.26 -56.62
N ASP A 22 3.87 -3.95 -56.87
CA ASP A 22 3.79 -3.39 -58.23
C ASP A 22 5.05 -3.68 -59.09
N HIS A 23 6.22 -3.85 -58.45
CA HIS A 23 7.46 -4.14 -59.16
C HIS A 23 7.77 -5.63 -59.32
N PHE A 24 7.36 -6.48 -58.38
CA PHE A 24 7.41 -7.93 -58.53
C PHE A 24 6.56 -8.38 -59.73
N GLU A 25 5.43 -7.71 -60.00
CA GLU A 25 4.59 -7.99 -61.16
C GLU A 25 5.20 -7.55 -62.51
N LYS A 26 6.17 -6.61 -62.52
CA LYS A 26 6.60 -5.92 -63.75
C LYS A 26 8.05 -6.15 -64.19
N ASN A 27 9.01 -6.33 -63.26
CA ASN A 27 10.44 -6.13 -63.58
C ASN A 27 11.41 -7.20 -63.06
N GLY A 28 10.93 -8.31 -62.50
CA GLY A 28 11.78 -9.38 -61.96
C GLY A 28 12.46 -9.04 -60.62
N ASP A 29 13.20 -10.00 -60.07
CA ASP A 29 13.59 -10.08 -58.65
C ASP A 29 14.70 -9.07 -58.25
N ASP A 30 15.62 -8.73 -59.16
CA ASP A 30 16.82 -7.94 -58.83
C ASP A 30 16.54 -6.47 -58.51
N LYS A 31 15.62 -5.82 -59.24
CA LYS A 31 15.23 -4.41 -58.97
C LYS A 31 14.38 -4.28 -57.69
N ALA A 32 13.55 -5.28 -57.39
CA ALA A 32 12.77 -5.31 -56.17
C ALA A 32 13.67 -5.37 -54.92
N LYS A 33 14.82 -6.07 -55.03
CA LYS A 33 15.82 -6.19 -53.96
C LYS A 33 16.52 -4.86 -53.64
N GLU A 34 16.86 -4.06 -54.65
CA GLU A 34 17.47 -2.74 -54.46
C GLU A 34 16.52 -1.77 -53.74
N ILE A 35 15.26 -1.76 -54.18
CA ILE A 35 14.20 -0.94 -53.56
C ILE A 35 13.95 -1.36 -52.12
N TYR A 36 13.91 -2.66 -51.85
CA TYR A 36 13.81 -3.19 -50.49
C TYR A 36 14.94 -2.69 -49.59
N MET A 37 16.18 -2.70 -50.08
CA MET A 37 17.34 -2.24 -49.32
C MET A 37 17.30 -0.74 -49.02
N SER A 38 16.80 0.07 -49.95
CA SER A 38 16.56 1.51 -49.73
C SER A 38 15.53 1.75 -48.62
N TYR A 39 14.34 1.14 -48.72
CA TYR A 39 13.30 1.26 -47.68
C TYR A 39 13.76 0.69 -46.33
N LYS A 40 14.61 -0.35 -46.31
CA LYS A 40 15.17 -0.89 -45.07
C LYS A 40 16.03 0.15 -44.34
N LYS A 41 16.81 0.94 -45.07
CA LYS A 41 17.63 2.03 -44.51
C LYS A 41 16.74 3.13 -43.91
N GLU A 42 15.74 3.59 -44.66
CA GLU A 42 14.81 4.62 -44.20
C GLU A 42 13.97 4.18 -42.98
N LEU A 43 13.46 2.94 -42.99
CA LEU A 43 12.72 2.38 -41.86
C LEU A 43 13.60 2.25 -40.61
N LYS A 44 14.90 1.98 -40.78
CA LYS A 44 15.86 1.96 -39.67
C LYS A 44 16.03 3.36 -39.08
N GLU A 45 16.11 4.40 -39.90
CA GLU A 45 16.19 5.79 -39.43
C GLU A 45 14.93 6.22 -38.68
N ILE A 46 13.74 5.93 -39.22
CA ILE A 46 12.46 6.25 -38.55
C ILE A 46 12.34 5.46 -37.24
N SER A 47 12.75 4.20 -37.22
CA SER A 47 12.76 3.36 -36.02
C SER A 47 13.70 3.93 -34.94
N ASN A 48 14.88 4.42 -35.33
CA ASN A 48 15.81 5.07 -34.40
C ASN A 48 15.23 6.37 -33.83
N LYS A 49 14.59 7.21 -34.66
CA LYS A 49 13.90 8.43 -34.20
C LYS A 49 12.77 8.11 -33.22
N ARG A 50 11.96 7.09 -33.54
CA ARG A 50 10.90 6.60 -32.64
C ARG A 50 11.45 6.10 -31.30
N LYS A 51 12.58 5.39 -31.31
CA LYS A 51 13.26 4.95 -30.08
C LYS A 51 13.78 6.14 -29.27
N ALA A 52 14.39 7.12 -29.92
CA ALA A 52 14.88 8.33 -29.27
C ALA A 52 13.73 9.11 -28.60
N GLU A 53 12.60 9.27 -29.28
CA GLU A 53 11.40 9.85 -28.67
C GLU A 53 10.87 9.00 -27.51
N ALA A 54 10.83 7.68 -27.68
CA ALA A 54 10.37 6.79 -26.61
C ALA A 54 11.21 6.94 -25.33
N ILE A 55 12.52 7.12 -25.49
CA ILE A 55 13.44 7.41 -24.39
C ILE A 55 13.19 8.82 -23.83
N ALA A 56 13.00 9.83 -24.67
CA ALA A 56 12.79 11.21 -24.26
C ALA A 56 11.49 11.40 -23.44
N PHE A 57 10.43 10.64 -23.75
CA PHE A 57 9.18 10.63 -22.99
C PHE A 57 9.12 9.50 -21.94
N SER A 58 10.21 8.74 -21.75
CA SER A 58 10.27 7.73 -20.70
C SER A 58 10.46 8.41 -19.34
N PHE A 59 9.74 7.92 -18.33
CA PHE A 59 9.94 8.36 -16.95
C PHE A 59 10.84 7.36 -16.24
N ARG A 60 12.07 7.76 -15.89
CA ARG A 60 13.08 6.89 -15.23
C ARG A 60 13.24 5.52 -15.94
N GLY A 61 13.34 5.53 -17.27
CA GLY A 61 13.48 4.31 -18.07
C GLY A 61 12.22 3.44 -18.19
N ARG A 62 11.03 3.98 -17.85
CA ARG A 62 9.74 3.30 -17.98
C ARG A 62 8.89 3.94 -19.06
N ASN A 63 8.08 3.11 -19.72
CA ASN A 63 7.30 3.48 -20.91
C ASN A 63 6.18 4.51 -20.65
N SER A 64 5.71 4.66 -19.40
CA SER A 64 4.61 5.59 -19.08
C SER A 64 4.60 5.98 -17.60
N PHE A 65 4.45 7.28 -17.33
CA PHE A 65 4.27 7.82 -15.98
C PHE A 65 2.92 7.42 -15.36
N HIS A 66 1.84 7.37 -16.15
CA HIS A 66 0.54 6.91 -15.66
C HIS A 66 0.58 5.46 -15.19
N PHE A 67 1.28 4.61 -15.93
CA PHE A 67 1.49 3.23 -15.52
C PHE A 67 2.30 3.16 -14.22
N TRP A 68 3.33 4.00 -14.08
CA TRP A 68 4.10 4.10 -12.84
C TRP A 68 3.23 4.49 -11.64
N ILE A 69 2.39 5.53 -11.76
CA ILE A 69 1.45 5.96 -10.71
C ILE A 69 0.49 4.82 -10.36
N PHE A 70 -0.07 4.15 -11.37
CA PHE A 70 -1.01 3.06 -11.13
C PHE A 70 -0.38 1.92 -10.33
N VAL A 71 0.80 1.45 -10.73
CA VAL A 71 1.52 0.39 -10.00
C VAL A 71 1.93 0.86 -8.61
N PHE A 72 2.40 2.09 -8.46
CA PHE A 72 2.76 2.66 -7.16
C PHE A 72 1.53 2.75 -6.23
N GLY A 73 0.39 3.17 -6.75
CA GLY A 73 -0.88 3.21 -6.02
C GLY A 73 -1.36 1.83 -5.59
N LEU A 74 -1.23 0.82 -6.46
CA LEU A 74 -1.55 -0.57 -6.14
C LEU A 74 -0.69 -1.09 -4.98
N VAL A 75 0.63 -0.88 -5.04
CA VAL A 75 1.56 -1.28 -3.97
C VAL A 75 1.23 -0.55 -2.66
N THR A 76 0.86 0.74 -2.75
CA THR A 76 0.43 1.52 -1.58
C THR A 76 -0.84 0.98 -0.95
N ALA A 77 -1.83 0.56 -1.76
CA ALA A 77 -3.04 -0.06 -1.25
C ALA A 77 -2.73 -1.39 -0.54
N ILE A 78 -1.92 -2.26 -1.15
CA ILE A 78 -1.50 -3.54 -0.54
C ILE A 78 -0.78 -3.30 0.79
N PHE A 79 0.14 -2.32 0.83
CA PHE A 79 0.83 -1.92 2.06
C PHE A 79 -0.14 -1.46 3.14
N TYR A 80 -1.07 -0.56 2.80
CA TYR A 80 -2.08 -0.06 3.74
C TYR A 80 -2.94 -1.20 4.31
N PHE A 81 -3.46 -2.09 3.45
CA PHE A 81 -4.27 -3.23 3.90
C PHE A 81 -3.46 -4.20 4.77
N SER A 82 -2.17 -4.39 4.47
CA SER A 82 -1.30 -5.27 5.27
C SER A 82 -1.03 -4.68 6.66
N CYS A 83 -0.75 -3.37 6.74
CA CYS A 83 -0.58 -2.66 8.01
C CYS A 83 -1.87 -2.65 8.84
N LYS A 84 -3.02 -2.43 8.19
CA LYS A 84 -4.34 -2.49 8.84
C LYS A 84 -4.65 -3.90 9.35
N SER A 85 -4.40 -4.93 8.55
CA SER A 85 -4.56 -6.32 8.97
C SER A 85 -3.69 -6.65 10.18
N LEU A 86 -2.43 -6.21 10.18
CA LEU A 86 -1.52 -6.39 11.32
C LEU A 86 -2.02 -5.67 12.58
N HIS A 87 -2.51 -4.45 12.43
CA HIS A 87 -3.11 -3.68 13.53
C HIS A 87 -4.32 -4.41 14.12
N ASP A 88 -5.24 -4.88 13.28
CA ASP A 88 -6.44 -5.60 13.71
C ASP A 88 -6.07 -6.93 14.39
N GLU A 89 -5.02 -7.60 13.92
CA GLU A 89 -4.50 -8.84 14.51
C GLU A 89 -3.91 -8.62 15.91
N PHE A 90 -3.16 -7.53 16.12
CA PHE A 90 -2.70 -7.15 17.46
C PHE A 90 -3.86 -6.75 18.37
N SER A 91 -4.81 -5.98 17.85
CA SER A 91 -5.98 -5.52 18.60
C SER A 91 -6.82 -6.69 19.14
N ARG A 92 -6.96 -7.76 18.34
CA ARG A 92 -7.74 -8.96 18.68
C ARG A 92 -6.96 -10.05 19.43
N GLY A 93 -5.65 -9.89 19.62
CA GLY A 93 -4.81 -10.96 20.19
C GLY A 93 -4.67 -12.19 19.28
N SER A 94 -4.67 -12.00 17.96
CA SER A 94 -4.62 -13.08 16.96
C SER A 94 -3.32 -13.90 17.03
N THR A 95 -3.38 -15.15 16.53
CA THR A 95 -2.23 -16.04 16.47
C THR A 95 -1.15 -15.57 15.50
N PHE A 96 0.10 -15.96 15.76
CA PHE A 96 1.27 -15.60 14.96
C PHE A 96 1.15 -15.94 13.45
N LYS A 97 0.31 -16.94 13.09
CA LYS A 97 0.10 -17.34 11.70
C LYS A 97 -0.53 -16.24 10.85
N HIS A 98 -1.47 -15.49 11.39
CA HIS A 98 -2.13 -14.39 10.67
C HIS A 98 -1.20 -13.17 10.58
N GLN A 99 -0.49 -12.87 11.67
CA GLN A 99 0.56 -11.84 11.70
C GLN A 99 1.63 -12.06 10.63
N PHE A 100 2.00 -13.32 10.38
CA PHE A 100 2.94 -13.66 9.33
C PHE A 100 2.44 -13.27 7.94
N VAL A 101 1.16 -13.48 7.62
CA VAL A 101 0.57 -13.07 6.33
C VAL A 101 0.67 -11.56 6.16
N SER A 102 0.25 -10.80 7.16
CA SER A 102 0.36 -9.34 7.16
C SER A 102 1.82 -8.87 7.00
N LEU A 103 2.77 -9.53 7.67
CA LEU A 103 4.21 -9.23 7.55
C LEU A 103 4.77 -9.51 6.15
N THR A 104 4.37 -10.63 5.53
CA THR A 104 4.80 -10.92 4.16
C THR A 104 4.28 -9.88 3.17
N GLY A 105 3.03 -9.43 3.34
CA GLY A 105 2.45 -8.33 2.54
C GLY A 105 3.24 -7.03 2.69
N ILE A 106 3.60 -6.66 3.92
CA ILE A 106 4.44 -5.49 4.21
C ILE A 106 5.81 -5.61 3.54
N GLY A 107 6.47 -6.77 3.64
CA GLY A 107 7.79 -7.01 3.03
C GLY A 107 7.78 -6.95 1.51
N VAL A 108 6.79 -7.57 0.88
CA VAL A 108 6.60 -7.48 -0.58
C VAL A 108 6.39 -6.02 -1.00
N SER A 109 5.58 -5.26 -0.24
CA SER A 109 5.35 -3.85 -0.53
C SER A 109 6.62 -3.00 -0.40
N PHE A 110 7.45 -3.18 0.63
CA PHE A 110 8.71 -2.44 0.75
C PHE A 110 9.71 -2.79 -0.35
N PHE A 111 9.80 -4.06 -0.72
CA PHE A 111 10.59 -4.50 -1.87
C PHE A 111 10.19 -3.71 -3.12
N TRP A 112 8.89 -3.65 -3.40
CA TRP A 112 8.38 -2.89 -4.54
C TRP A 112 8.56 -1.38 -4.38
N PHE A 113 8.37 -0.79 -3.22
CA PHE A 113 8.58 0.65 -3.03
C PHE A 113 10.02 1.06 -3.33
N ILE A 114 10.99 0.34 -2.74
CA ILE A 114 12.41 0.60 -2.99
C ILE A 114 12.70 0.45 -4.49
N HIS A 115 12.19 -0.62 -5.11
CA HIS A 115 12.36 -0.85 -6.53
C HIS A 115 11.72 0.25 -7.40
N LEU A 116 10.50 0.69 -7.09
CA LEU A 116 9.75 1.69 -7.84
C LEU A 116 10.36 3.10 -7.74
N ILE A 117 10.98 3.42 -6.60
CA ILE A 117 11.57 4.73 -6.30
C ILE A 117 13.02 4.83 -6.79
N PHE A 118 13.85 3.83 -6.55
CA PHE A 118 15.30 3.96 -6.75
C PHE A 118 15.83 3.29 -8.02
N PHE A 119 15.10 2.31 -8.58
CA PHE A 119 15.64 1.45 -9.62
C PHE A 119 14.86 1.49 -10.93
N THR A 120 15.61 1.29 -12.02
CA THR A 120 15.05 1.13 -13.37
C THR A 120 14.94 -0.37 -13.71
N GLN A 121 14.15 -0.71 -14.74
CA GLN A 121 13.99 -2.12 -15.17
C GLN A 121 15.32 -2.77 -15.56
N ASN A 122 16.32 -2.00 -16.00
CA ASN A 122 17.63 -2.51 -16.39
C ASN A 122 18.48 -2.96 -15.19
N ASP A 123 18.20 -2.46 -13.99
CA ASP A 123 18.97 -2.78 -12.79
C ASP A 123 18.60 -4.15 -12.20
N PHE A 124 17.47 -4.74 -12.61
CA PHE A 124 16.97 -6.02 -12.10
C PHE A 124 17.89 -7.20 -12.44
N ASN A 125 18.67 -7.10 -13.53
CA ASN A 125 19.52 -8.18 -14.03
C ASN A 125 20.79 -8.40 -13.20
N LYS A 126 21.11 -7.52 -12.24
CA LYS A 126 22.29 -7.65 -11.39
C LYS A 126 21.87 -8.20 -10.02
N HIS A 127 22.25 -9.45 -9.76
CA HIS A 127 21.93 -10.17 -8.51
C HIS A 127 22.30 -9.39 -7.23
N THR A 128 23.38 -8.60 -7.25
CA THR A 128 23.81 -7.76 -6.12
C THR A 128 22.73 -6.78 -5.67
N TYR A 129 21.98 -6.18 -6.61
CA TYR A 129 20.93 -5.22 -6.26
C TYR A 129 19.72 -5.90 -5.65
N PHE A 130 19.36 -7.10 -6.13
CA PHE A 130 18.25 -7.85 -5.56
C PHE A 130 18.48 -8.13 -4.06
N TYR A 131 19.67 -8.63 -3.70
CA TYR A 131 20.00 -8.92 -2.30
C TYR A 131 20.02 -7.66 -1.42
N ALA A 132 20.54 -6.54 -1.94
CA ALA A 132 20.53 -5.27 -1.21
C ALA A 132 19.11 -4.76 -0.94
N ILE A 133 18.23 -4.80 -1.95
CA ILE A 133 16.82 -4.40 -1.80
C ILE A 133 16.10 -5.34 -0.84
N PHE A 134 16.32 -6.65 -0.96
CA PHE A 134 15.71 -7.64 -0.09
C PHE A 134 16.11 -7.42 1.38
N GLY A 135 17.41 -7.18 1.65
CA GLY A 135 17.89 -6.86 2.99
C GLY A 135 17.24 -5.60 3.57
N CYS A 136 17.18 -4.52 2.79
CA CYS A 136 16.49 -3.29 3.20
C CYS A 136 14.99 -3.50 3.45
N ALA A 137 14.31 -4.28 2.60
CA ALA A 137 12.89 -4.58 2.75
C ALA A 137 12.62 -5.34 4.06
N VAL A 138 13.45 -6.34 4.39
CA VAL A 138 13.33 -7.09 5.65
C VAL A 138 13.51 -6.18 6.87
N LEU A 139 14.53 -5.31 6.88
CA LEU A 139 14.75 -4.37 7.97
C LEU A 139 13.57 -3.41 8.16
N LEU A 140 13.00 -2.90 7.07
CA LEU A 140 11.83 -2.03 7.10
C LEU A 140 10.58 -2.78 7.59
N THR A 141 10.37 -4.03 7.19
CA THR A 141 9.26 -4.85 7.70
C THR A 141 9.35 -5.06 9.20
N VAL A 142 10.54 -5.38 9.72
CA VAL A 142 10.75 -5.54 11.16
C VAL A 142 10.50 -4.21 11.89
N PHE A 143 10.99 -3.10 11.34
CA PHE A 143 10.71 -1.78 11.91
C PHE A 143 9.21 -1.47 11.94
N THR A 144 8.49 -1.70 10.84
CA THR A 144 7.03 -1.49 10.77
C THR A 144 6.27 -2.40 11.73
N PHE A 145 6.72 -3.64 11.93
CA PHE A 145 6.12 -4.54 12.92
C PHE A 145 6.14 -3.95 14.34
N TYR A 146 7.31 -3.51 14.80
CA TYR A 146 7.43 -2.90 16.13
C TYR A 146 6.67 -1.58 16.23
N LEU A 147 6.65 -0.80 15.16
CA LEU A 147 5.91 0.45 15.09
C LEU A 147 4.41 0.19 15.25
N VAL A 148 3.83 -0.70 14.44
CA VAL A 148 2.40 -1.04 14.51
C VAL A 148 2.05 -1.61 15.88
N LYS A 149 2.85 -2.56 16.38
CA LYS A 149 2.68 -3.14 17.71
C LYS A 149 2.62 -2.08 18.81
N HIS A 150 3.56 -1.14 18.81
CA HIS A 150 3.63 -0.08 19.81
C HIS A 150 2.42 0.87 19.74
N PHE A 151 1.99 1.26 18.53
CA PHE A 151 0.80 2.11 18.38
C PHE A 151 -0.49 1.37 18.79
N THR A 152 -0.64 0.09 18.42
CA THR A 152 -1.83 -0.69 18.81
C THR A 152 -1.96 -0.81 20.33
N TYR A 153 -0.87 -1.07 21.06
CA TYR A 153 -0.96 -1.13 22.53
C TYR A 153 -1.31 0.21 23.16
N LYS A 154 -0.77 1.32 22.62
CA LYS A 154 -1.16 2.66 23.08
C LYS A 154 -2.64 2.93 22.85
N ASP A 155 -3.16 2.58 21.69
CA ASP A 155 -4.57 2.76 21.38
C ASP A 155 -5.47 1.87 22.27
N GLN A 156 -5.06 0.63 22.54
CA GLN A 156 -5.74 -0.25 23.50
C GLN A 156 -5.76 0.34 24.91
N ALA A 157 -4.61 0.82 25.41
CA ALA A 157 -4.50 1.48 26.70
C ALA A 157 -5.41 2.71 26.81
N ILE A 158 -5.43 3.57 25.78
CA ILE A 158 -6.29 4.75 25.73
C ILE A 158 -7.78 4.36 25.73
N ASN A 159 -8.15 3.33 24.95
CA ASN A 159 -9.52 2.85 24.89
C ASN A 159 -9.97 2.27 26.24
N ASN A 160 -9.11 1.50 26.91
CA ASN A 160 -9.39 0.93 28.23
C ASN A 160 -9.61 2.03 29.28
N LEU A 161 -8.74 3.05 29.30
CA LEU A 161 -8.89 4.21 30.17
C LEU A 161 -10.14 5.03 29.86
N THR A 162 -10.47 5.21 28.58
CA THR A 162 -11.68 5.92 28.15
C THR A 162 -12.95 5.17 28.58
N ASN A 163 -12.96 3.84 28.42
CA ASN A 163 -14.05 2.99 28.86
C ASN A 163 -14.22 3.02 30.39
N LEU A 164 -13.13 3.06 31.16
CA LEU A 164 -13.19 3.27 32.60
C LEU A 164 -13.80 4.64 32.97
N LEU A 165 -13.44 5.70 32.26
CA LEU A 165 -14.00 7.04 32.49
C LEU A 165 -15.50 7.08 32.22
N VAL A 166 -15.95 6.46 31.12
CA VAL A 166 -17.38 6.34 30.79
C VAL A 166 -18.12 5.56 31.86
N ARG A 167 -17.65 4.35 32.24
CA ARG A 167 -18.24 3.55 33.33
C ARG A 167 -18.29 4.32 34.65
N THR A 168 -17.24 5.04 35.00
CA THR A 168 -17.21 5.85 36.23
C THR A 168 -18.28 6.93 36.21
N LYS A 169 -18.46 7.61 35.08
CA LYS A 169 -19.44 8.69 34.94
C LYS A 169 -20.88 8.18 34.92
N GLU A 170 -21.17 7.16 34.11
CA GLU A 170 -22.54 6.69 33.86
C GLU A 170 -23.03 5.73 34.94
N ASP A 171 -22.19 4.79 35.39
CA ASP A 171 -22.62 3.81 36.39
C ASP A 171 -22.36 4.30 37.81
N HIS A 172 -21.11 4.62 38.14
CA HIS A 172 -20.72 4.82 39.53
C HIS A 172 -21.16 6.17 40.08
N TYR A 173 -20.87 7.24 39.35
CA TYR A 173 -21.17 8.61 39.80
C TYR A 173 -22.68 8.87 39.85
N GLU A 174 -23.45 8.44 38.83
CA GLU A 174 -24.90 8.62 38.79
C GLU A 174 -25.58 7.87 39.95
N LYS A 175 -25.23 6.59 40.18
CA LYS A 175 -25.81 5.79 41.27
C LYS A 175 -25.52 6.39 42.65
N VAL A 176 -24.35 6.97 42.86
CA VAL A 176 -23.98 7.62 44.12
C VAL A 176 -24.69 8.98 44.27
N ALA A 177 -24.74 9.78 43.21
CA ALA A 177 -25.40 11.08 43.21
C ALA A 177 -26.91 10.96 43.49
N VAL A 178 -27.60 10.00 42.87
CA VAL A 178 -29.03 9.75 43.10
C VAL A 178 -29.30 9.31 44.54
N LYS A 179 -28.46 8.42 45.09
CA LYS A 179 -28.57 7.98 46.50
C LYS A 179 -28.33 9.14 47.47
N ALA A 180 -27.33 9.98 47.20
CA ALA A 180 -27.03 11.15 48.03
C ALA A 180 -28.17 12.17 48.01
N TYR A 181 -28.68 12.53 46.83
CA TYR A 181 -29.79 13.46 46.67
C TYR A 181 -31.07 12.99 47.37
N TYR A 182 -31.39 11.69 47.27
CA TYR A 182 -32.54 11.14 47.97
C TYR A 182 -32.37 11.17 49.50
N ALA A 183 -31.18 10.85 49.99
CA ALA A 183 -30.89 10.87 51.43
C ALA A 183 -31.01 12.28 52.00
N GLU A 184 -30.54 13.29 51.27
CA GLU A 184 -30.70 14.71 51.62
C GLU A 184 -32.18 15.13 51.65
N LYS A 185 -32.96 14.71 50.65
CA LYS A 185 -34.37 15.11 50.55
C LYS A 185 -35.30 14.44 51.57
N ASN A 186 -34.97 13.23 52.02
CA ASN A 186 -35.88 12.40 52.83
C ASN A 186 -35.34 12.09 54.24
N ASP A 187 -34.19 12.63 54.63
CA ASP A 187 -33.46 12.35 55.88
C ASP A 187 -33.23 10.85 56.16
N LYS A 188 -33.35 10.01 55.14
CA LYS A 188 -33.29 8.56 55.24
C LYS A 188 -32.56 7.99 54.03
N PRO A 189 -31.66 7.01 54.24
CA PRO A 189 -30.99 6.36 53.12
C PRO A 189 -32.00 5.58 52.26
N ILE A 190 -31.77 5.56 50.94
CA ILE A 190 -32.49 4.64 50.05
C ILE A 190 -32.19 3.20 50.51
N ILE A 191 -33.22 2.42 50.82
CA ILE A 191 -33.11 0.97 51.00
C ILE A 191 -33.11 0.35 49.59
N SER A 192 -31.96 0.42 48.90
CA SER A 192 -31.73 -0.26 47.61
C SER A 192 -31.08 -1.61 47.84
N LEU A 193 -31.30 -2.55 46.92
CA LEU A 193 -30.62 -3.86 46.87
C LEU A 193 -29.08 -3.72 46.90
N ASP A 194 -28.53 -2.68 46.26
CA ASP A 194 -27.10 -2.40 46.28
C ASP A 194 -26.75 -1.32 47.33
N THR A 195 -25.88 -1.66 48.27
CA THR A 195 -25.37 -0.70 49.26
C THR A 195 -24.28 0.21 48.65
N THR A 196 -24.07 1.40 49.22
CA THR A 196 -22.96 2.28 48.80
C THR A 196 -21.61 1.58 48.89
N LYS A 197 -21.44 0.68 49.88
CA LYS A 197 -20.26 -0.17 50.03
C LYS A 197 -20.07 -1.16 48.88
N GLN A 198 -21.16 -1.66 48.30
CA GLN A 198 -21.11 -2.53 47.13
C GLN A 198 -20.67 -1.73 45.89
N ASN A 199 -21.26 -0.55 45.67
CA ASN A 199 -20.85 0.34 44.57
C ASN A 199 -19.35 0.73 44.64
N ILE A 200 -18.81 0.98 45.85
CA ILE A 200 -17.38 1.28 46.03
C ILE A 200 -16.52 0.07 45.65
N LYS A 201 -16.91 -1.14 46.07
CA LYS A 201 -16.19 -2.36 45.70
C LYS A 201 -16.23 -2.63 44.20
N ASP A 202 -17.36 -2.36 43.56
CA ASP A 202 -17.52 -2.55 42.12
C ASP A 202 -16.65 -1.54 41.34
N PHE A 203 -16.55 -0.30 41.84
CA PHE A 203 -15.62 0.70 41.31
C PHE A 203 -14.15 0.27 41.49
N ASP A 204 -13.76 -0.15 42.69
CA ASP A 204 -12.39 -0.62 42.96
C ASP A 204 -12.03 -1.80 42.04
N LYS A 205 -12.99 -2.70 41.79
CA LYS A 205 -12.83 -3.81 40.86
C LYS A 205 -12.67 -3.34 39.41
N ASP A 206 -13.48 -2.39 38.94
CA ASP A 206 -13.35 -1.83 37.59
C ASP A 206 -11.99 -1.14 37.38
N VAL A 207 -11.49 -0.45 38.41
CA VAL A 207 -10.16 0.17 38.39
C VAL A 207 -9.07 -0.89 38.36
N GLU A 208 -9.16 -1.92 39.21
CA GLU A 208 -8.17 -3.00 39.28
C GLU A 208 -8.13 -3.81 37.97
N GLU A 209 -9.29 -4.09 37.37
CA GLU A 209 -9.39 -4.76 36.06
C GLU A 209 -8.77 -3.90 34.96
N THR A 210 -9.05 -2.59 34.93
CA THR A 210 -8.49 -1.69 33.91
C THR A 210 -6.97 -1.52 34.04
N ILE A 211 -6.44 -1.50 35.27
CA ILE A 211 -4.99 -1.40 35.52
C ILE A 211 -4.25 -2.68 35.15
N LYS A 212 -4.88 -3.86 35.32
CA LYS A 212 -4.29 -5.14 34.90
C LYS A 212 -4.19 -5.29 33.37
N ASP A 213 -5.06 -4.60 32.64
CA ASP A 213 -5.13 -4.64 31.17
C ASP A 213 -4.36 -3.49 30.48
N LEU A 214 -3.52 -2.74 31.23
CA LEU A 214 -2.65 -1.65 30.77
C LEU A 214 -1.19 -2.11 30.62
#